data_AF-A0A816V7F2-F1
#
_entry.id   AF-A0A816V7F2-F1
#
_cell.length_a   1.000
_cell.length_b   1.000
_cell.length_c   1.000
_cell.angle_alpha   90.00
_cell.angle_beta   90.00
_cell.angle_gamma   90.00
#
_symmetry.space_group_name_H-M   'P 1'
#
loop_
_entity.id
_entity.type
_entity.pdbx_description
1 polymer ?
#
loop_
_entity_poly.entity_id
_entity_poly.type
_entity_poly.pdbx_seq_one_letter_code
_entity_poly.pdbx_strand_id
1 'polypeptide(L)'
;MRRRTLLIAVATIIVTIQQNELNKANRANDLEIAQKQREQDLYISNQTREPGRELNARQRQQEQFLADQQRQESLVDNYTREVINLEMKDASFQGASLLSAQYDMANLTNAKFANTDLRLADFSLTDQTGSDLSDKQWYEQILTLQDVILPDGIIHGRAPN
;
A
#
# COMPACT_ATOMS: atom_id res chain seq x y z
N MET A 1 -46.79 87.20 -1.44
CA MET A 1 -45.54 86.41 -1.32
C MET A 1 -45.61 85.31 -0.27
N ARG A 2 -45.96 85.57 1.00
CA ARG A 2 -45.93 84.58 2.12
C ARG A 2 -46.63 83.22 1.86
N ARG A 3 -47.79 83.19 1.19
CA ARG A 3 -48.57 81.96 0.95
C ARG A 3 -47.87 80.98 -0.01
N ARG A 4 -47.14 81.50 -1.01
CA ARG A 4 -46.35 80.67 -1.95
C ARG A 4 -45.12 80.07 -1.26
N THR A 5 -44.46 80.85 -0.41
CA THR A 5 -43.30 80.39 0.37
C THR A 5 -43.68 79.25 1.34
N LEU A 6 -44.85 79.36 1.99
CA LEU A 6 -45.34 78.32 2.90
C LEU A 6 -45.68 77.01 2.15
N LEU A 7 -46.31 77.11 0.98
CA LEU A 7 -46.64 75.96 0.14
C LEU A 7 -45.38 75.22 -0.35
N ILE A 8 -44.35 75.96 -0.77
CA ILE A 8 -43.07 75.38 -1.18
C ILE A 8 -42.42 74.66 0.00
N ALA A 9 -42.36 75.28 1.18
CA ALA A 9 -41.76 74.67 2.38
C ALA A 9 -42.46 73.35 2.78
N VAL A 10 -43.79 73.33 2.76
CA VAL A 10 -44.57 72.11 3.05
C VAL A 10 -44.31 71.02 2.00
N ALA A 11 -44.27 71.38 0.72
CA ALA A 11 -43.96 70.44 -0.35
C ALA A 11 -42.55 69.83 -0.19
N THR A 12 -41.55 70.64 0.17
CA THR A 12 -40.18 70.16 0.41
C THR A 12 -40.11 69.18 1.58
N ILE A 13 -40.82 69.46 2.68
CA ILE A 13 -40.90 68.55 3.83
C ILE A 13 -41.53 67.21 3.44
N ILE A 14 -42.64 67.23 2.69
CA ILE A 14 -43.33 66.01 2.24
C ILE A 14 -42.41 65.16 1.36
N VAL A 15 -41.76 65.79 0.37
CA VAL A 15 -40.82 65.10 -0.53
C VAL A 15 -39.65 64.50 0.26
N THR A 16 -39.12 65.21 1.25
CA THR A 16 -38.01 64.72 2.08
C THR A 16 -38.40 63.50 2.90
N ILE A 17 -39.61 63.50 3.47
CA ILE A 17 -40.14 62.35 4.23
C ILE A 17 -40.33 61.14 3.30
N GLN A 18 -40.95 61.34 2.13
CA GLN A 18 -41.15 60.27 1.15
C GLN A 18 -39.82 59.67 0.67
N GLN A 19 -38.83 60.52 0.39
CA GLN A 19 -37.50 60.07 -0.02
C GLN A 19 -36.80 59.26 1.10
N ASN A 20 -36.98 59.66 2.37
CA ASN A 20 -36.40 58.93 3.49
C ASN A 20 -37.03 57.55 3.66
N GLU A 21 -38.36 57.44 3.53
CA GLU A 21 -39.04 56.14 3.59
C GLU A 21 -38.67 55.23 2.40
N LEU A 22 -38.56 55.80 1.19
CA LEU A 22 -38.08 55.06 0.02
C LEU A 22 -36.64 54.53 0.24
N ASN A 23 -35.76 55.36 0.81
CA ASN A 23 -34.38 54.95 1.11
C ASN A 23 -34.32 53.84 2.16
N LYS A 24 -35.20 53.85 3.18
CA LYS A 24 -35.30 52.76 4.15
C LYS A 24 -35.77 51.47 3.49
N ALA A 25 -36.81 51.53 2.65
CA ALA A 25 -37.34 50.37 1.95
C ALA A 25 -36.29 49.75 1.00
N ASN A 26 -35.53 50.58 0.27
CA ASN A 26 -34.45 50.10 -0.60
C ASN A 26 -33.35 49.40 0.22
N ARG A 27 -32.91 50.00 1.33
CA ARG A 27 -31.94 49.35 2.22
C ARG A 27 -32.44 48.02 2.79
N ALA A 28 -33.73 47.93 3.11
CA ALA A 28 -34.31 46.68 3.61
C ALA A 28 -34.31 45.59 2.52
N ASN A 29 -34.67 45.94 1.29
CA ASN A 29 -34.58 45.03 0.14
C ASN A 29 -33.12 44.59 -0.12
N ASP A 30 -32.16 45.52 -0.09
CA ASP A 30 -30.74 45.19 -0.30
C ASP A 30 -30.23 44.22 0.78
N LEU A 31 -30.64 44.43 2.04
CA LEU A 31 -30.32 43.55 3.16
C LEU A 31 -30.94 42.16 2.98
N GLU A 32 -32.19 42.07 2.52
CA GLU A 32 -32.86 40.79 2.28
C GLU A 32 -32.18 40.01 1.15
N ILE A 33 -31.82 40.69 0.05
CA ILE A 33 -31.08 40.08 -1.06
C ILE A 33 -29.72 39.56 -0.58
N ALA A 34 -28.98 40.38 0.19
CA ALA A 34 -27.70 39.97 0.75
C ALA A 34 -27.82 38.82 1.76
N GLN A 35 -28.94 38.71 2.49
CA GLN A 35 -29.21 37.57 3.37
C GLN A 35 -29.48 36.29 2.57
N LYS A 36 -30.38 36.35 1.58
CA LYS A 36 -30.69 35.20 0.72
C LYS A 36 -29.45 34.70 -0.02
N GLN A 37 -28.61 35.61 -0.51
CA GLN A 37 -27.36 35.25 -1.18
C GLN A 37 -26.41 34.50 -0.23
N ARG A 38 -26.24 35.01 1.00
CA ARG A 38 -25.39 34.35 2.01
C ARG A 38 -25.91 32.97 2.40
N GLU A 39 -27.22 32.81 2.57
CA GLU A 39 -27.83 31.52 2.87
C GLU A 39 -27.62 30.52 1.72
N GLN A 40 -27.76 30.98 0.48
CA GLN A 40 -27.51 30.16 -0.70
C GLN A 40 -26.03 29.74 -0.81
N ASP A 41 -25.09 30.66 -0.58
CA ASP A 41 -23.65 30.36 -0.60
C ASP A 41 -23.29 29.35 0.50
N LEU A 42 -23.91 29.48 1.67
CA LEU A 42 -23.70 28.56 2.80
C LEU A 42 -24.27 27.17 2.49
N TYR A 43 -25.44 27.10 1.85
CA TYR A 43 -26.04 25.84 1.37
C TYR A 43 -25.13 25.15 0.35
N ILE A 44 -24.65 25.86 -0.66
CA ILE A 44 -23.74 25.32 -1.69
C ILE A 44 -22.41 24.86 -1.05
N SER A 45 -21.86 25.64 -0.12
CA SER A 45 -20.63 25.28 0.60
C SER A 45 -20.80 23.99 1.41
N ASN A 46 -21.93 23.82 2.09
CA ASN A 46 -22.20 22.61 2.86
C ASN A 46 -22.44 21.39 1.96
N GLN A 47 -23.20 21.55 0.87
CA GLN A 47 -23.45 20.50 -0.13
C GLN A 47 -22.18 20.02 -0.82
N THR A 48 -21.16 20.86 -0.95
CA THR A 48 -19.89 20.50 -1.62
C THR A 48 -18.83 19.98 -0.64
N ARG A 49 -18.82 20.45 0.61
CA ARG A 49 -17.87 20.04 1.63
C ARG A 49 -18.09 18.62 2.15
N GLU A 50 -19.34 18.24 2.42
CA GLU A 50 -19.64 16.94 3.03
C GLU A 50 -19.31 15.76 2.09
N PRO A 51 -19.72 15.75 0.80
CA PRO A 51 -19.33 14.69 -0.12
C PRO A 51 -17.82 14.59 -0.32
N GLY A 52 -17.10 15.72 -0.33
CA GLY A 52 -15.63 15.73 -0.45
C GLY A 52 -14.95 15.13 0.78
N ARG A 53 -15.46 15.41 1.99
CA ARG A 53 -14.96 14.79 3.23
C ARG A 53 -15.24 13.29 3.27
N GLU A 54 -16.44 12.88 2.90
CA GLU A 54 -16.81 11.46 2.84
C GLU A 54 -16.01 10.70 1.79
N LEU A 55 -15.82 11.27 0.60
CA LEU A 55 -15.00 10.67 -0.46
C LEU A 55 -13.56 10.48 0.01
N ASN A 56 -12.96 11.52 0.62
CA ASN A 56 -11.62 11.44 1.18
C ASN A 56 -11.53 10.41 2.32
N ALA A 57 -12.57 10.28 3.14
CA ALA A 57 -12.62 9.27 4.20
C ALA A 57 -12.72 7.85 3.63
N ARG A 58 -13.55 7.63 2.61
CA ARG A 58 -13.68 6.34 1.90
C ARG A 58 -12.37 5.95 1.22
N GLN A 59 -11.69 6.90 0.56
CA GLN A 59 -10.39 6.66 -0.06
C GLN A 59 -9.35 6.24 0.99
N ARG A 60 -9.25 6.96 2.11
CA ARG A 60 -8.34 6.58 3.21
C ARG A 60 -8.64 5.19 3.77
N GLN A 61 -9.91 4.84 3.94
CA GLN A 61 -10.30 3.49 4.39
C GLN A 61 -9.89 2.41 3.38
N GLN A 62 -10.07 2.67 2.08
CA GLN A 62 -9.68 1.74 1.03
C GLN A 62 -8.16 1.55 0.96
N GLU A 63 -7.39 2.65 1.07
CA GLU A 63 -5.92 2.61 1.11
C GLU A 63 -5.41 1.83 2.33
N GLN A 64 -6.02 2.04 3.50
CA GLN A 64 -5.69 1.29 4.71
C GLN A 64 -5.99 -0.21 4.55
N PHE A 65 -7.16 -0.56 4.00
CA PHE A 65 -7.52 -1.95 3.73
C PHE A 65 -6.51 -2.64 2.79
N LEU A 66 -6.14 -1.99 1.69
CA LEU A 66 -5.16 -2.50 0.74
C LEU A 66 -3.78 -2.67 1.40
N ALA A 67 -3.34 -1.68 2.21
CA ALA A 67 -2.07 -1.74 2.91
C ALA A 67 -2.02 -2.86 3.96
N ASP A 68 -3.13 -3.10 4.66
CA ASP A 68 -3.23 -4.18 5.65
C ASP A 68 -3.28 -5.56 4.96
N GLN A 69 -3.98 -5.69 3.84
CA GLN A 69 -3.96 -6.92 3.02
C GLN A 69 -2.54 -7.25 2.54
N GLN A 70 -1.82 -6.27 1.97
CA GLN A 70 -0.45 -6.46 1.51
C GLN A 70 0.52 -6.83 2.66
N ARG A 71 0.35 -6.22 3.84
CA ARG A 71 1.12 -6.62 5.03
C ARG A 71 0.85 -8.06 5.44
N GLN A 72 -0.40 -8.51 5.39
CA GLN A 72 -0.74 -9.90 5.70
C GLN A 72 -0.13 -10.88 4.70
N GLU A 73 -0.20 -10.60 3.40
CA GLU A 73 0.44 -11.41 2.35
C GLU A 73 1.96 -11.51 2.58
N SER A 74 2.62 -10.39 2.88
CA SER A 74 4.06 -10.38 3.18
C SER A 74 4.42 -11.17 4.44
N LEU A 75 3.58 -11.15 5.48
CA LEU A 75 3.81 -11.91 6.71
C LEU A 75 3.67 -13.42 6.47
N VAL A 76 2.68 -13.84 5.67
CA VAL A 76 2.48 -15.25 5.32
C VAL A 76 3.66 -15.76 4.48
N ASP A 77 4.13 -14.98 3.51
CA ASP A 77 5.31 -15.32 2.71
C ASP A 77 6.57 -15.44 3.56
N ASN A 78 6.80 -14.48 4.46
CA ASN A 78 7.96 -14.50 5.36
C ASN A 78 7.89 -15.66 6.34
N TYR A 79 6.71 -15.93 6.93
CA TYR A 79 6.51 -17.05 7.83
C TYR A 79 6.70 -18.39 7.12
N THR A 80 6.18 -18.55 5.90
CA THR A 80 6.34 -19.78 5.11
C THR A 80 7.81 -20.02 4.78
N ARG A 81 8.55 -18.97 4.40
CA ARG A 81 10.01 -19.07 4.19
C ARG A 81 10.77 -19.42 5.47
N GLU A 82 10.40 -18.82 6.60
CA GLU A 82 11.04 -19.10 7.89
C GLU A 82 10.80 -20.55 8.34
N VAL A 83 9.57 -21.05 8.20
CA VAL A 83 9.22 -22.44 8.53
C VAL A 83 9.95 -23.43 7.62
N ILE A 84 9.95 -23.22 6.29
CA ILE A 84 10.69 -24.09 5.35
C ILE A 84 12.19 -24.07 5.69
N ASN A 85 12.77 -22.90 5.95
CA ASN A 85 14.18 -22.78 6.34
C ASN A 85 14.48 -23.50 7.66
N LEU A 86 13.54 -23.53 8.61
CA LEU A 86 13.70 -24.25 9.87
C LEU A 86 13.53 -25.77 9.71
N GLU A 87 12.61 -26.23 8.86
CA GLU A 87 12.35 -27.66 8.65
C GLU A 87 13.47 -28.38 7.88
N MET A 88 14.25 -27.65 7.07
CA MET A 88 15.36 -28.22 6.31
C MET A 88 16.67 -28.35 7.10
N LYS A 89 16.76 -27.70 8.26
CA LYS A 89 17.88 -27.85 9.20
C LYS A 89 17.82 -29.24 9.87
N ASP A 90 18.95 -29.94 9.90
CA ASP A 90 19.06 -31.32 10.40
C ASP A 90 18.22 -32.36 9.62
N ALA A 91 17.67 -32.00 8.45
CA ALA A 91 16.82 -32.88 7.66
C ALA A 91 17.59 -34.09 7.09
N SER A 92 16.93 -35.24 7.01
CA SER A 92 17.50 -36.44 6.36
C SER A 92 16.82 -36.70 5.03
N PHE A 93 17.59 -36.58 3.96
CA PHE A 93 17.21 -36.90 2.59
C PHE A 93 17.72 -38.28 2.15
N GLN A 94 18.15 -39.13 3.09
CA GLN A 94 18.83 -40.39 2.78
C GLN A 94 17.97 -41.27 1.85
N GLY A 95 18.48 -41.56 0.65
CA GLY A 95 17.77 -42.36 -0.36
C GLY A 95 16.67 -41.62 -1.14
N ALA A 96 16.52 -40.30 -0.96
CA ALA A 96 15.55 -39.51 -1.71
C ALA A 96 16.02 -39.27 -3.17
N SER A 97 15.08 -38.94 -4.04
CA SER A 97 15.37 -38.42 -5.39
C SER A 97 15.11 -36.93 -5.41
N LEU A 98 16.17 -36.13 -5.53
CA LEU A 98 16.12 -34.66 -5.61
C LEU A 98 16.51 -34.15 -7.01
N LEU A 99 16.30 -34.97 -8.03
CA LEU A 99 16.56 -34.63 -9.43
C LEU A 99 15.97 -33.27 -9.80
N SER A 100 16.81 -32.34 -10.25
CA SER A 100 16.41 -30.99 -10.67
C SER A 100 15.73 -30.12 -9.59
N ALA A 101 15.96 -30.41 -8.31
CA ALA A 101 15.44 -29.58 -7.23
C ALA A 101 16.19 -28.23 -7.15
N GLN A 102 15.44 -27.16 -6.89
CA GLN A 102 15.95 -25.80 -6.68
C GLN A 102 15.79 -25.43 -5.21
N TYR A 103 16.89 -25.17 -4.51
CA TYR A 103 16.90 -24.88 -3.07
C TYR A 103 17.49 -23.51 -2.73
N ASP A 104 17.34 -22.53 -3.62
CA ASP A 104 17.90 -21.19 -3.44
C ASP A 104 17.57 -20.62 -2.04
N MET A 105 18.60 -20.20 -1.30
CA MET A 105 18.49 -19.60 0.04
C MET A 105 18.00 -20.54 1.16
N ALA A 106 17.93 -21.86 0.94
CA ALA A 106 17.59 -22.82 1.98
C ALA A 106 18.69 -22.94 3.05
N ASN A 107 18.29 -23.17 4.30
CA ASN A 107 19.19 -23.57 5.38
C ASN A 107 19.22 -25.10 5.49
N LEU A 108 20.32 -25.70 5.05
CA LEU A 108 20.60 -27.13 5.03
C LEU A 108 21.66 -27.52 6.07
N THR A 109 21.85 -26.69 7.11
CA THR A 109 22.81 -26.95 8.19
C THR A 109 22.55 -28.34 8.78
N ASN A 110 23.59 -29.17 8.89
CA ASN A 110 23.55 -30.55 9.36
C ASN A 110 22.62 -31.53 8.60
N ALA A 111 22.14 -31.16 7.41
CA ALA A 111 21.34 -32.08 6.60
C ALA A 111 22.16 -33.30 6.15
N LYS A 112 21.47 -34.44 5.95
CA LYS A 112 22.07 -35.72 5.54
C LYS A 112 21.58 -36.14 4.16
N PHE A 113 22.51 -36.33 3.22
CA PHE A 113 22.26 -36.65 1.81
C PHE A 113 22.82 -38.01 1.38
N ALA A 114 23.26 -38.87 2.29
CA ALA A 114 23.72 -40.23 1.96
C ALA A 114 22.79 -40.99 0.99
N ASN A 115 23.34 -41.56 -0.08
CA ASN A 115 22.58 -42.31 -1.11
C ASN A 115 21.44 -41.54 -1.81
N THR A 116 21.48 -40.20 -1.83
CA THR A 116 20.47 -39.36 -2.51
C THR A 116 20.82 -39.17 -3.98
N ASP A 117 19.84 -39.19 -4.87
CA ASP A 117 20.03 -38.77 -6.26
C ASP A 117 19.94 -37.25 -6.36
N LEU A 118 21.08 -36.57 -6.48
CA LEU A 118 21.18 -35.10 -6.53
C LEU A 118 21.44 -34.56 -7.94
N ARG A 119 21.34 -35.40 -8.99
CA ARG A 119 21.66 -34.95 -10.36
C ARG A 119 20.85 -33.70 -10.74
N LEU A 120 21.49 -32.76 -11.41
CA LEU A 120 20.86 -31.49 -11.84
C LEU A 120 20.32 -30.58 -10.71
N ALA A 121 20.60 -30.87 -9.44
CA ALA A 121 20.15 -30.01 -8.34
C ALA A 121 21.02 -28.74 -8.22
N ASP A 122 20.38 -27.63 -7.85
CA ASP A 122 21.06 -26.35 -7.61
C ASP A 122 21.02 -25.98 -6.12
N PHE A 123 22.22 -25.86 -5.53
CA PHE A 123 22.43 -25.47 -4.15
C PHE A 123 23.32 -24.22 -4.02
N SER A 124 23.53 -23.46 -5.09
CA SER A 124 24.48 -22.33 -5.17
C SER A 124 24.35 -21.26 -4.09
N LEU A 125 23.17 -21.10 -3.49
CA LEU A 125 22.86 -20.06 -2.50
C LEU A 125 22.39 -20.63 -1.15
N THR A 126 22.79 -21.84 -0.79
CA THR A 126 22.37 -22.51 0.47
C THR A 126 23.42 -22.43 1.57
N ASP A 127 23.00 -22.36 2.84
CA ASP A 127 23.88 -22.61 3.99
C ASP A 127 23.88 -24.11 4.31
N GLN A 128 25.00 -24.76 4.08
CA GLN A 128 25.17 -26.20 4.27
C GLN A 128 26.10 -26.54 5.43
N THR A 129 26.38 -25.60 6.34
CA THR A 129 27.34 -25.81 7.42
C THR A 129 27.05 -27.11 8.19
N GLY A 130 28.02 -28.02 8.27
CA GLY A 130 27.89 -29.29 8.99
C GLY A 130 27.01 -30.35 8.29
N SER A 131 26.48 -30.07 7.09
CA SER A 131 25.87 -31.12 6.25
C SER A 131 26.95 -32.08 5.74
N ASP A 132 26.55 -33.28 5.33
CA ASP A 132 27.47 -34.26 4.71
C ASP A 132 27.94 -33.84 3.29
N LEU A 133 27.39 -32.75 2.73
CA LEU A 133 27.89 -32.08 1.51
C LEU A 133 28.99 -31.04 1.81
N SER A 134 29.07 -30.51 3.03
CA SER A 134 30.05 -29.48 3.42
C SER A 134 31.45 -30.03 3.72
N ASP A 135 31.54 -31.32 4.07
CA ASP A 135 32.79 -31.97 4.40
C ASP A 135 33.50 -32.55 3.18
N LYS A 136 34.83 -32.44 3.17
CA LYS A 136 35.76 -32.96 2.14
C LYS A 136 35.64 -34.49 1.88
N GLN A 137 34.74 -35.19 2.57
CA GLN A 137 34.34 -36.58 2.31
C GLN A 137 33.54 -36.76 1.02
N TRP A 138 33.03 -35.68 0.41
CA TRP A 138 32.29 -35.73 -0.86
C TRP A 138 33.13 -36.24 -2.05
N TYR A 139 34.46 -36.14 -2.00
CA TYR A 139 35.34 -36.63 -3.07
C TYR A 139 35.24 -38.15 -3.31
N GLU A 140 34.77 -38.93 -2.33
CA GLU A 140 34.61 -40.39 -2.46
C GLU A 140 33.22 -40.80 -2.97
N GLN A 141 32.20 -39.93 -2.89
CA GLN A 141 30.82 -40.21 -3.32
C GLN A 141 30.55 -39.85 -4.81
N ILE A 142 31.59 -39.42 -5.54
CA ILE A 142 31.56 -38.86 -6.91
C ILE A 142 31.01 -39.79 -8.02
N LEU A 143 30.69 -41.05 -7.76
CA LEU A 143 30.30 -41.98 -8.83
C LEU A 143 28.86 -41.80 -9.35
N THR A 144 28.00 -41.03 -8.68
CA THR A 144 26.56 -40.91 -9.07
C THR A 144 26.07 -39.48 -9.34
N LEU A 145 26.88 -38.45 -9.04
CA LEU A 145 26.48 -37.06 -9.20
C LEU A 145 26.90 -36.52 -10.57
N GLN A 146 25.93 -36.05 -11.36
CA GLN A 146 26.11 -35.39 -12.65
C GLN A 146 25.47 -34.01 -12.57
N ASP A 147 26.19 -32.99 -13.05
CA ASP A 147 25.68 -31.64 -13.24
C ASP A 147 25.02 -31.01 -12.01
N VAL A 148 25.63 -31.17 -10.83
CA VAL A 148 25.15 -30.58 -9.56
C VAL A 148 25.85 -29.25 -9.30
N ILE A 149 25.11 -28.21 -8.95
CA ILE A 149 25.69 -26.90 -8.59
C ILE A 149 25.79 -26.80 -7.07
N LEU A 150 27.02 -26.67 -6.55
CA LEU A 150 27.28 -26.50 -5.11
C LEU A 150 27.36 -25.01 -4.72
N PRO A 151 27.41 -24.66 -3.41
CA PRO A 151 27.45 -23.27 -2.93
C PRO A 151 28.65 -22.43 -3.41
N ASP A 152 29.71 -23.07 -3.91
CA ASP A 152 30.82 -22.39 -4.57
C ASP A 152 30.46 -21.88 -5.99
N GLY A 153 29.24 -22.18 -6.45
CA GLY A 153 28.73 -21.86 -7.78
C GLY A 153 29.37 -22.71 -8.89
N ILE A 154 30.12 -23.75 -8.52
CA ILE A 154 30.79 -24.63 -9.48
C ILE A 154 29.88 -25.81 -9.79
N ILE A 155 29.74 -26.14 -11.07
CA ILE A 155 29.11 -27.38 -11.51
C ILE A 155 30.08 -28.53 -11.25
N HIS A 156 29.69 -29.43 -10.36
CA HIS A 156 30.42 -30.67 -10.08
C HIS A 156 29.74 -31.83 -10.80
N GLY A 157 30.43 -32.37 -11.80
CA GLY A 157 29.97 -33.50 -12.59
C GLY A 157 31.10 -34.01 -13.46
N ARG A 158 31.33 -35.32 -13.47
CA ARG A 158 32.19 -35.92 -14.49
C ARG A 158 31.44 -35.84 -15.81
N ALA A 159 31.98 -35.10 -16.78
CA ALA A 159 31.48 -35.13 -18.15
C ALA A 159 31.35 -36.61 -18.58
N PRO A 160 30.19 -37.03 -19.11
CA PRO A 160 30.04 -38.39 -19.60
C PRO A 160 31.05 -38.61 -20.73
N ASN A 161 31.79 -39.71 -20.63
CA ASN A 161 32.55 -40.27 -21.75
C ASN A 161 31.59 -40.74 -22.84
#